data_AF-A0A7C3T5Y7-F1
#
_entry.id   AF-A0A7C3T5Y7-F1
#
_cell.length_a   1.000
_cell.length_b   1.000
_cell.length_c   1.000
_cell.angle_alpha   90.00
_cell.angle_beta   90.00
_cell.angle_gamma   90.00
#
_symmetry.space_group_name_H-M   'P 1'
#
loop_
_entity.id
_entity.type
_entity.pdbx_description
1 polymer ?
#
loop_
_entity_poly.entity_id
_entity_poly.type
_entity_poly.pdbx_seq_one_letter_code
_entity_poly.pdbx_strand_id
1 'polypeptide(L)'
;METLQALRAYFPAAVFNGEALIFISEDWRVELTQQPPAAGQRNGELPVIRLKVARRTLDGEFAKPLSEDFKLPTLGELAEEIEKYVVMATGANLKERV
;
A
#
# COMPACT_ATOMS: atom_id res chain seq x y z
N MET A 1 6.40 -10.01 -6.76
CA MET A 1 6.49 -8.71 -7.47
C MET A 1 5.33 -8.48 -8.43
N GLU A 2 4.82 -9.51 -9.11
CA GLU A 2 3.70 -9.36 -10.06
C GLU A 2 2.45 -8.72 -9.45
N THR A 3 2.05 -9.14 -8.24
CA THR A 3 0.86 -8.59 -7.55
C THR A 3 0.99 -7.11 -7.24
N LEU A 4 2.14 -6.69 -6.70
CA LEU A 4 2.38 -5.27 -6.39
C LEU A 4 2.39 -4.41 -7.66
N GLN A 5 2.99 -4.89 -8.76
CA GLN A 5 2.93 -4.18 -10.03
C GLN A 5 1.51 -4.13 -10.61
N ALA A 6 0.74 -5.21 -10.46
CA ALA A 6 -0.64 -5.25 -10.92
C ALA A 6 -1.55 -4.28 -10.14
N LEU A 7 -1.29 -4.07 -8.83
CA LEU A 7 -1.98 -3.06 -8.02
C LEU A 7 -1.79 -1.63 -8.55
N ARG A 8 -0.74 -1.35 -9.32
CA ARG A 8 -0.53 -0.03 -9.94
C ARG A 8 -1.69 0.38 -10.84
N ALA A 9 -2.34 -0.58 -11.50
CA ALA A 9 -3.50 -0.30 -12.34
C ALA A 9 -4.70 0.24 -11.55
N TYR A 10 -4.74 -0.01 -10.24
CA TYR A 10 -5.82 0.42 -9.34
C TYR A 10 -5.51 1.75 -8.63
N PHE A 11 -4.23 2.12 -8.50
CA PHE A 11 -3.78 3.31 -7.78
C PHE A 11 -3.00 4.26 -8.70
N PRO A 12 -3.69 5.01 -9.59
CA PRO A 12 -3.05 5.84 -10.61
C PRO A 12 -2.21 6.99 -10.04
N ALA A 13 -2.48 7.42 -8.79
CA ALA A 13 -1.70 8.44 -8.10
C ALA A 13 -0.43 7.88 -7.44
N ALA A 14 -0.26 6.56 -7.36
CA ALA A 14 0.91 5.94 -6.77
C ALA A 14 2.06 5.82 -7.77
N VAL A 15 3.28 6.08 -7.29
CA VAL A 15 4.54 5.94 -8.03
C VAL A 15 5.21 4.63 -7.65
N PHE A 16 5.58 3.82 -8.64
CA PHE A 16 6.38 2.62 -8.42
C PHE A 16 7.88 2.97 -8.46
N ASN A 17 8.61 2.73 -7.38
CA ASN A 17 10.05 3.05 -7.30
C ASN A 17 10.98 1.85 -7.58
N GLY A 18 10.44 0.71 -8.01
CA GLY A 18 11.17 -0.54 -8.19
C GLY A 18 10.95 -1.56 -7.08
N GLU A 19 10.54 -1.12 -5.89
CA GLU A 19 10.35 -1.98 -4.72
C GLU A 19 8.98 -1.81 -4.05
N ALA A 20 8.42 -0.60 -4.12
CA ALA A 20 7.19 -0.20 -3.46
C ALA A 20 6.30 0.62 -4.40
N LEU A 21 4.99 0.61 -4.16
CA LEU A 21 4.09 1.65 -4.63
C LEU A 21 3.97 2.71 -3.55
N ILE A 22 4.29 3.96 -3.91
CA ILE A 22 4.36 5.07 -2.98
C ILE A 22 3.37 6.15 -3.41
N PHE A 23 2.56 6.62 -2.48
CA PHE A 23 1.74 7.81 -2.63
C PHE A 23 2.13 8.81 -1.54
N ILE A 24 2.33 10.07 -1.92
CA ILE A 24 2.65 11.15 -1.00
C ILE A 24 1.70 12.31 -1.29
N SER A 25 0.99 12.75 -0.26
CA SER A 25 0.25 14.02 -0.24
C SER A 25 0.93 15.01 0.69
N GLU A 26 0.31 16.17 0.89
CA GLU A 26 0.80 17.19 1.82
C GLU A 26 0.97 16.64 3.23
N ASP A 27 -0.02 15.88 3.70
CA ASP A 27 -0.11 15.39 5.09
C ASP A 27 0.27 13.92 5.25
N TRP A 28 0.29 13.13 4.17
CA TRP A 28 0.36 11.67 4.29
C TRP A 28 1.37 11.05 3.34
N ARG A 29 2.03 10.01 3.83
CA ARG A 29 2.79 9.06 3.02
C ARG A 29 2.18 7.68 3.17
N VAL A 30 1.86 7.08 2.04
CA VAL A 30 1.35 5.72 1.93
C VAL A 30 2.33 4.89 1.11
N GLU A 31 2.68 3.71 1.60
CA GLU A 31 3.63 2.80 0.97
C GLU A 31 3.10 1.38 0.98
N LEU A 32 3.05 0.75 -0.19
CA LEU A 32 2.70 -0.66 -0.36
C LEU A 32 3.94 -1.44 -0.75
N THR A 33 4.22 -2.52 -0.03
CA THR A 33 5.35 -3.42 -0.29
C THR A 33 4.88 -4.87 -0.28
N GLN A 34 5.42 -5.68 -1.18
CA GLN A 34 5.20 -7.12 -1.12
C GLN A 34 6.22 -7.73 -0.16
N GLN A 35 5.73 -8.41 0.88
CA GLN A 35 6.62 -9.08 1.83
C GLN A 35 7.25 -10.32 1.18
N PRO A 36 8.52 -10.62 1.51
CA PRO A 36 9.10 -11.89 1.11
C PRO A 36 8.31 -13.03 1.75
N PRO A 37 8.27 -14.20 1.10
CA PRO A 37 7.59 -15.32 1.69
C PRO A 37 8.25 -15.69 3.03
N ALA A 38 7.42 -15.96 4.04
CA ALA A 38 7.92 -16.38 5.35
C ALA A 38 8.63 -17.73 5.24
N ALA A 39 9.61 -17.96 6.12
CA ALA A 39 10.37 -19.21 6.12
C ALA A 39 9.41 -20.41 6.29
N GLY A 40 9.38 -21.30 5.30
CA GLY A 40 8.49 -22.46 5.27
C GLY A 40 7.16 -22.26 4.54
N GLN A 41 6.88 -21.09 3.97
CA GLN A 41 5.73 -20.91 3.07
C GLN A 41 5.86 -21.82 1.84
N ARG A 42 4.76 -22.48 1.49
CA ARG A 42 4.68 -23.39 0.34
C ARG A 42 4.43 -22.61 -0.94
N ASN A 43 4.86 -23.17 -2.08
CA ASN A 43 4.45 -22.68 -3.39
C ASN A 43 2.91 -22.66 -3.49
N GLY A 44 2.35 -21.52 -3.90
CA GLY A 44 0.92 -21.30 -4.03
C GLY A 44 0.27 -20.53 -2.88
N GLU A 45 1.02 -20.15 -1.83
CA GLU A 45 0.49 -19.22 -0.84
C GLU A 45 0.33 -17.80 -1.40
N LEU A 46 -0.76 -17.15 -0.97
CA LEU A 46 -1.07 -15.80 -1.40
C LEU A 46 0.02 -14.81 -0.98
N PRO A 47 0.37 -13.85 -1.86
CA PRO A 47 1.32 -12.81 -1.55
C PRO A 47 0.79 -11.94 -0.40
N VAL A 48 1.68 -11.57 0.53
CA VAL A 48 1.37 -10.62 1.58
C VAL A 48 1.76 -9.23 1.11
N ILE A 49 0.80 -8.32 1.04
CA ILE A 49 1.05 -6.90 0.78
C ILE A 49 0.97 -6.16 2.11
N ARG A 50 2.07 -5.50 2.48
CA ARG A 50 2.13 -4.62 3.65
C ARG A 50 1.87 -3.19 3.22
N LEU A 51 0.85 -2.60 3.83
CA LEU A 51 0.55 -1.18 3.77
C LEU A 51 1.22 -0.47 4.93
N LYS A 52 1.86 0.67 4.67
CA LYS A 52 2.35 1.62 5.67
C LYS A 52 1.70 2.97 5.44
N VAL A 53 1.16 3.57 6.50
CA VAL A 53 0.59 4.92 6.46
C VAL A 53 1.26 5.77 7.53
N ALA A 54 1.86 6.88 7.13
CA ALA A 54 2.52 7.84 8.01
C ALA A 54 1.98 9.26 7.79
N ARG A 55 1.67 9.96 8.88
CA ARG A 55 1.30 11.38 8.84
C ARG A 55 2.55 12.24 8.91
N ARG A 56 2.58 13.35 8.17
CA ARG A 56 3.58 14.39 8.31
C ARG A 56 3.40 15.11 9.65
N THR A 57 4.50 15.32 10.37
CA THR A 57 4.56 16.07 11.62
C THR A 57 4.76 17.56 11.33
N LEU A 58 4.61 18.41 12.34
CA LEU A 58 4.84 19.85 12.22
C LEU A 58 6.29 20.19 11.82
N ASP A 59 7.22 19.28 12.07
CA ASP A 59 8.64 19.42 11.72
C ASP A 59 8.93 19.08 10.24
N GLY A 60 7.90 18.70 9.47
CA GLY A 60 8.00 18.36 8.04
C GLY A 60 8.40 16.90 7.77
N GLU A 61 8.75 16.13 8.79
CA GLU A 61 9.07 14.70 8.70
C GLU A 61 7.81 13.82 8.77
N PHE A 62 7.91 12.56 8.36
CA PHE A 62 6.83 11.60 8.53
C PHE A 62 6.96 10.86 9.85
N ALA A 63 5.88 10.81 10.63
CA ALA A 63 5.81 10.04 11.86
C ALA A 63 6.02 8.54 11.59
N LYS A 64 6.24 7.77 12.67
CA LYS A 64 6.32 6.31 12.56
C LYS A 64 5.06 5.76 11.87
N PRO A 65 5.20 4.99 10.78
CA PRO A 65 4.05 4.49 10.05
C PRO A 65 3.28 3.44 10.85
N LEU A 66 1.95 3.50 10.76
CA LEU A 66 1.08 2.37 11.06
C LEU A 66 1.20 1.36 9.92
N SER A 67 1.32 0.08 10.26
CA SER A 67 1.49 -1.00 9.28
C SER A 67 0.35 -2.01 9.40
N GLU A 68 -0.17 -2.46 8.26
CA GLU A 68 -1.19 -3.50 8.18
C GLU A 68 -0.88 -4.45 7.02
N ASP A 69 -1.11 -5.74 7.23
CA ASP A 69 -0.80 -6.79 6.25
C ASP A 69 -2.09 -7.34 5.62
N PHE A 70 -2.11 -7.35 4.28
CA PHE A 70 -3.22 -7.86 3.49
C PHE A 70 -2.79 -9.13 2.76
N LYS A 71 -3.63 -10.17 2.86
CA LYS A 71 -3.44 -11.48 2.20
C LYS A 71 -4.76 -11.94 1.58
N LEU A 72 -5.19 -11.22 0.54
CA LEU A 72 -6.45 -11.49 -0.17
C LEU A 72 -6.19 -12.24 -1.48
N PRO A 73 -7.10 -13.15 -1.89
CA PRO A 73 -6.88 -14.05 -3.02
C PRO A 73 -6.98 -13.37 -4.37
N THR A 74 -7.85 -12.36 -4.50
CA THR A 74 -8.06 -11.66 -5.76
C THR A 74 -7.45 -10.27 -5.72
N LEU A 75 -6.92 -9.83 -6.87
CA LEU A 75 -6.30 -8.52 -7.00
C LEU A 75 -7.31 -7.37 -6.79
N GLY A 76 -8.56 -7.57 -7.24
CA GLY A 76 -9.62 -6.58 -7.11
C GLY A 76 -10.03 -6.35 -5.65
N GLU A 77 -10.31 -7.42 -4.91
CA GLU A 77 -10.62 -7.33 -3.47
C GLU A 77 -9.45 -6.75 -2.69
N LEU A 78 -8.22 -7.16 -3.01
CA LEU A 78 -7.02 -6.62 -2.40
C LEU A 78 -6.91 -5.11 -2.60
N ALA A 79 -7.13 -4.63 -3.82
CA ALA A 79 -7.09 -3.21 -4.12
C ALA A 79 -8.20 -2.44 -3.39
N GLU A 80 -9.42 -2.99 -3.35
CA GLU A 80 -10.57 -2.38 -2.69
C GLU A 80 -10.36 -2.23 -1.18
N GLU A 81 -9.91 -3.28 -0.50
CA GLU A 81 -9.69 -3.25 0.96
C GLU A 81 -8.52 -2.33 1.34
N ILE A 82 -7.45 -2.31 0.53
CA ILE A 82 -6.34 -1.35 0.70
C ILE A 82 -6.87 0.09 0.58
N GLU A 83 -7.70 0.38 -0.42
CA GLU A 83 -8.26 1.72 -0.61
C GLU A 83 -9.14 2.14 0.55
N LYS A 84 -10.06 1.27 0.99
CA LYS A 84 -10.91 1.52 2.16
C LYS A 84 -10.07 1.83 3.39
N TYR A 85 -9.03 1.04 3.65
CA TYR A 85 -8.12 1.30 4.77
C TYR A 85 -7.46 2.68 4.66
N VAL A 86 -6.93 3.02 3.48
CA VAL A 86 -6.25 4.31 3.28
C VAL A 86 -7.22 5.48 3.43
N VAL A 87 -8.44 5.39 2.89
CA VAL A 87 -9.48 6.41 3.06
C VAL A 87 -9.84 6.56 4.55
N MET A 88 -10.00 5.47 5.29
CA MET A 88 -10.29 5.53 6.72
C MET A 88 -9.13 6.12 7.54
N ALA A 89 -7.88 5.82 7.16
CA ALA A 89 -6.70 6.28 7.89
C ALA A 89 -6.32 7.73 7.58
N THR A 90 -6.58 8.21 6.36
CA THR A 90 -6.08 9.49 5.85
C THR A 90 -7.16 10.50 5.52
N GLY A 91 -8.40 10.05 5.32
CA GLY A 91 -9.49 10.85 4.73
C GLY A 91 -9.32 11.10 3.22
N ALA A 92 -8.28 10.56 2.58
CA ALA A 92 -7.93 10.80 1.18
C ALA A 92 -8.11 9.55 0.30
N ASN A 93 -8.47 9.76 -0.96
CA ASN A 93 -8.68 8.68 -1.94
C ASN A 93 -7.45 8.50 -2.86
N LEU A 94 -6.92 7.27 -2.96
CA LEU A 94 -5.78 6.93 -3.83
C LEU A 94 -6.13 6.84 -5.34
N LYS A 95 -7.41 6.73 -5.68
CA LYS A 95 -7.92 6.68 -7.06
C LYS A 95 -8.13 8.07 -7.67
N GLU A 96 -8.19 9.12 -6.86
CA GLU A 96 -8.37 10.47 -7.38
C GLU A 96 -7.08 10.97 -8.04
N ARG A 97 -7.19 11.28 -9.34
CA ARG A 97 -6.25 12.14 -10.05
C ARG A 97 -6.75 13.57 -9.87
N VAL A 98 -5.91 14.45 -9.32
CA VAL A 98 -6.05 15.90 -9.53
C VAL A 98 -5.61 16.21 -10.96
#